data_AF-A0A4Q5NZN5-F1
#
_entry.id   AF-A0A4Q5NZN5-F1
#
_cell.length_a   1.000
_cell.length_b   1.000
_cell.length_c   1.000
_cell.angle_alpha   90.00
_cell.angle_beta   90.00
_cell.angle_gamma   90.00
#
_symmetry.space_group_name_H-M   'P 1'
#
loop_
_entity.id
_entity.type
_entity.pdbx_description
1 polymer ?
#
loop_
_entity_poly.entity_id
_entity_poly.type
_entity_poly.pdbx_seq_one_letter_code
_entity_poly.pdbx_strand_id
1 'polypeptide(L)'
;PNMFLGYYKNREASAADMRDGWMYSGDAGYFNEAKQLVVIDRIKDLAETARGERFSPQYIENKLKFSPYVAETVVLGDGRDALAAMICIRFSIISKWAEKNRLSFTTYTDLSSRPEVYALLQKEVEAVNATLPPAQRISRFLLLYKELDADDGELTRTRKVRRSVINDKYADIINGIYGGKSEIPVDTTIRFQDGTSQRIRTRLKVVDMGHSARMEAAE
;
A
#
# COMPACT_ATOMS: atom_id res chain seq x y z
N PRO A 1 -17.90 -27.47 -17.93
CA PRO A 1 -16.86 -28.12 -18.76
C PRO A 1 -15.53 -27.35 -18.67
N ASN A 2 -14.41 -28.04 -18.40
CA ASN A 2 -13.03 -27.56 -18.10
C ASN A 2 -12.51 -27.81 -16.67
N MET A 3 -13.24 -28.55 -15.84
CA MET A 3 -12.73 -28.98 -14.53
C MET A 3 -11.78 -30.17 -14.72
N PHE A 4 -10.56 -30.05 -14.19
CA PHE A 4 -9.58 -31.14 -14.18
C PHE A 4 -10.02 -32.30 -13.25
N LEU A 5 -9.45 -33.49 -13.45
CA LEU A 5 -9.77 -34.70 -12.66
C LEU A 5 -9.07 -34.75 -11.29
N GLY A 6 -8.26 -33.74 -10.97
CA GLY A 6 -7.36 -33.72 -9.82
C GLY A 6 -5.88 -33.74 -10.23
N TYR A 7 -5.02 -33.61 -9.22
CA TYR A 7 -3.56 -33.60 -9.35
C TYR A 7 -3.00 -35.02 -9.51
N TYR A 8 -2.04 -35.19 -10.41
CA TYR A 8 -1.37 -36.48 -10.65
C TYR A 8 -0.66 -36.97 -9.39
N LYS A 9 -0.97 -38.20 -8.94
CA LYS A 9 -0.42 -38.85 -7.74
C LYS A 9 -0.58 -38.06 -6.42
N ASN A 10 -1.42 -37.03 -6.38
CA ASN A 10 -1.67 -36.25 -5.16
C ASN A 10 -3.18 -36.18 -4.87
N ARG A 11 -3.70 -37.28 -4.32
CA ARG A 11 -5.13 -37.38 -3.98
C ARG A 11 -5.54 -36.40 -2.87
N GLU A 12 -4.65 -36.13 -1.93
CA GLU A 12 -4.91 -35.23 -0.80
C GLU A 12 -5.12 -33.79 -1.29
N ALA A 13 -4.20 -33.26 -2.11
CA ALA A 13 -4.37 -31.94 -2.72
C ALA A 13 -5.62 -31.87 -3.63
N SER A 14 -5.93 -32.95 -4.34
CA SER A 14 -7.14 -33.00 -5.18
C SER A 14 -8.43 -32.87 -4.35
N ALA A 15 -8.51 -33.59 -3.22
CA ALA A 15 -9.65 -33.51 -2.32
C ALA A 15 -9.71 -32.17 -1.57
N ALA A 16 -8.56 -31.55 -1.30
CA ALA A 16 -8.51 -30.24 -0.67
C ALA A 16 -9.08 -29.14 -1.58
N ASP A 17 -8.76 -29.17 -2.88
CA ASP A 17 -9.14 -28.14 -3.85
C ASP A 17 -10.45 -28.44 -4.61
N MET A 18 -10.94 -29.68 -4.57
CA MET A 18 -12.23 -30.08 -5.16
C MET A 18 -13.19 -30.57 -4.08
N ARG A 19 -14.32 -29.86 -3.85
CA ARG A 19 -15.34 -30.24 -2.86
C ARG A 19 -16.73 -30.05 -3.46
N ASP A 20 -17.61 -31.01 -3.24
CA ASP A 20 -19.02 -30.98 -3.69
C ASP A 20 -19.19 -30.69 -5.20
N GLY A 21 -18.26 -31.18 -6.02
CA GLY A 21 -18.26 -30.95 -7.47
C GLY A 21 -17.77 -29.56 -7.92
N TRP A 22 -17.28 -28.73 -6.99
CA TRP A 22 -16.69 -27.42 -7.26
C TRP A 22 -15.18 -27.40 -7.05
N MET A 23 -14.48 -26.65 -7.89
CA MET A 23 -13.08 -26.30 -7.68
C MET A 23 -13.00 -25.02 -6.84
N TYR A 24 -12.35 -25.12 -5.68
CA TYR A 24 -12.11 -23.99 -4.80
C TYR A 24 -10.86 -23.27 -5.30
N SER A 25 -11.04 -22.24 -6.13
CA SER A 25 -9.91 -21.57 -6.79
C SER A 25 -8.93 -20.94 -5.78
N GLY A 26 -9.41 -20.64 -4.58
CA GLY A 26 -8.66 -19.93 -3.54
C GLY A 26 -8.53 -18.43 -3.82
N ASP A 27 -9.32 -17.90 -4.76
CA ASP A 27 -9.40 -16.48 -5.06
C ASP A 27 -10.52 -15.84 -4.24
N ALA A 28 -10.23 -14.68 -3.69
CA ALA A 28 -11.20 -13.80 -3.07
C ALA A 28 -11.74 -12.82 -4.12
N GLY A 29 -13.02 -12.51 -4.02
CA GLY A 29 -13.70 -11.58 -4.91
C GLY A 29 -15.06 -11.18 -4.38
N TYR A 30 -15.66 -10.19 -5.02
CA TYR A 30 -17.03 -9.76 -4.73
C TYR A 30 -17.78 -9.49 -6.03
N PHE A 31 -19.11 -9.57 -5.98
CA PHE A 31 -19.95 -9.15 -7.09
C PHE A 31 -20.24 -7.66 -6.97
N ASN A 32 -20.02 -6.92 -8.05
CA ASN A 32 -20.43 -5.50 -8.12
C ASN A 32 -21.95 -5.38 -8.37
N GLU A 33 -22.45 -4.14 -8.38
CA GLU A 33 -23.87 -3.84 -8.65
C GLU A 33 -24.36 -4.39 -10.01
N ALA A 34 -23.46 -4.51 -10.99
CA ALA A 34 -23.73 -5.09 -12.29
C ALA A 34 -23.65 -6.64 -12.32
N LYS A 35 -23.55 -7.30 -11.16
CA LYS A 35 -23.42 -8.76 -10.99
C LYS A 35 -22.19 -9.36 -11.68
N GLN A 36 -21.12 -8.58 -11.81
CA GLN A 36 -19.84 -9.05 -12.32
C GLN A 36 -18.91 -9.41 -11.15
N LEU A 37 -18.24 -10.56 -11.25
CA LEU A 37 -17.25 -10.97 -10.26
C LEU A 37 -15.98 -10.13 -10.44
N VAL A 38 -15.61 -9.38 -9.41
CA VAL A 38 -14.34 -8.69 -9.29
C VAL A 38 -13.42 -9.55 -8.43
N VAL A 39 -12.41 -10.15 -9.06
CA VAL A 39 -11.35 -10.89 -8.35
C VAL A 39 -10.40 -9.88 -7.73
N ILE A 40 -10.14 -10.01 -6.42
CA ILE A 40 -9.28 -9.09 -5.68
C ILE A 40 -7.87 -9.65 -5.48
N ASP A 41 -7.76 -10.84 -4.89
CA ASP A 41 -6.49 -11.46 -4.51
C ASP A 41 -6.71 -12.93 -4.13
N ARG A 42 -5.65 -13.63 -3.74
CA ARG A 42 -5.76 -14.96 -3.13
C ARG A 42 -6.25 -14.85 -1.70
N ILE A 43 -7.10 -15.78 -1.27
CA ILE A 43 -7.60 -15.87 0.11
C ILE A 43 -6.43 -15.91 1.13
N LYS A 44 -5.34 -16.61 0.80
CA LYS A 44 -4.15 -16.71 1.64
C LYS A 44 -3.30 -15.44 1.72
N ASP A 45 -3.49 -14.52 0.77
CA ASP A 45 -2.74 -13.26 0.68
C ASP A 45 -3.56 -12.08 1.26
N LEU A 46 -4.79 -12.34 1.75
CA LEU A 46 -5.58 -11.37 2.51
C LEU A 46 -4.95 -11.13 3.88
N ALA A 47 -4.90 -9.86 4.27
CA ALA A 47 -4.55 -9.43 5.61
C ALA A 47 -5.81 -9.18 6.44
N GLU A 48 -5.68 -9.19 7.75
CA GLU A 48 -6.78 -8.98 8.68
C GLU A 48 -6.40 -7.88 9.68
N THR A 49 -7.27 -6.88 9.82
CA THR A 49 -7.09 -5.83 10.83
C THR A 49 -7.26 -6.39 12.24
N ALA A 50 -6.87 -5.62 13.26
CA ALA A 50 -7.13 -5.99 14.66
C ALA A 50 -8.63 -6.13 14.99
N ARG A 51 -9.50 -5.62 14.11
CA ARG A 51 -10.97 -5.69 14.23
C ARG A 51 -11.60 -6.84 13.46
N GLY A 52 -10.81 -7.69 12.80
CA GLY A 52 -11.30 -8.81 11.99
C GLY A 52 -11.69 -8.43 10.56
N GLU A 53 -11.54 -7.16 10.18
CA GLU A 53 -11.81 -6.73 8.80
C GLU A 53 -10.73 -7.25 7.86
N ARG A 54 -11.15 -7.99 6.83
CA ARG A 54 -10.26 -8.55 5.81
C ARG A 54 -10.07 -7.57 4.66
N PHE A 55 -8.84 -7.48 4.17
CA PHE A 55 -8.49 -6.65 3.02
C PHE A 55 -7.33 -7.26 2.23
N SER A 56 -7.25 -6.95 0.93
CA SER A 56 -6.03 -7.23 0.15
C SER A 56 -5.17 -5.97 0.14
N PRO A 57 -3.97 -6.00 0.75
CA PRO A 57 -3.01 -4.91 0.62
C PRO A 57 -2.67 -4.65 -0.85
N GLN A 58 -2.42 -5.70 -1.62
CA GLN A 58 -2.00 -5.58 -3.02
C GLN A 58 -3.08 -4.95 -3.91
N TYR A 59 -4.36 -5.24 -3.65
CA TYR A 59 -5.48 -4.63 -4.36
C TYR A 59 -5.50 -3.10 -4.17
N ILE A 60 -5.38 -2.64 -2.93
CA ILE A 60 -5.36 -1.19 -2.60
C ILE A 60 -4.08 -0.54 -3.13
N GLU A 61 -2.93 -1.21 -3.00
CA GLU A 61 -1.65 -0.74 -3.53
C GLU A 61 -1.71 -0.55 -5.05
N ASN A 62 -2.31 -1.50 -5.77
CA ASN A 62 -2.47 -1.41 -7.22
C ASN A 62 -3.42 -0.27 -7.61
N LYS A 63 -4.53 -0.08 -6.89
CA LYS A 63 -5.45 1.07 -7.07
C LYS A 63 -4.72 2.41 -6.99
N LEU A 64 -3.91 2.60 -5.95
CA LEU A 64 -3.09 3.81 -5.80
C LEU A 64 -2.04 3.96 -6.92
N LYS A 65 -1.41 2.85 -7.33
CA LYS A 65 -0.39 2.83 -8.40
C LYS A 65 -0.95 3.09 -9.81
N PHE A 66 -2.27 3.07 -10.02
CA PHE A 66 -2.85 3.58 -11.26
C PHE A 66 -2.66 5.10 -11.40
N SER A 67 -2.50 5.81 -10.28
CA SER A 67 -2.12 7.21 -10.33
C SER A 67 -0.75 7.38 -10.98
N PRO A 68 -0.58 8.28 -11.96
CA PRO A 68 0.73 8.54 -12.55
C PRO A 68 1.71 9.14 -11.53
N TYR A 69 1.23 9.66 -10.41
CA TYR A 69 2.05 10.30 -9.37
C TYR A 69 2.60 9.31 -8.35
N VAL A 70 2.11 8.07 -8.29
CA VAL A 70 2.55 7.05 -7.33
C VAL A 70 3.51 6.08 -8.03
N ALA A 71 4.74 5.97 -7.51
CA ALA A 71 5.71 4.98 -7.99
C ALA A 71 5.50 3.63 -7.31
N GLU A 72 5.47 3.63 -5.98
CA GLU A 72 5.19 2.48 -5.14
C GLU A 72 4.37 2.92 -3.93
N THR A 73 3.70 1.97 -3.31
CA THR A 73 2.97 2.20 -2.08
C THR A 73 2.95 0.91 -1.28
N VAL A 74 2.96 1.06 0.04
CA VAL A 74 2.80 -0.05 0.98
C VAL A 74 1.57 0.21 1.81
N VAL A 75 0.57 -0.67 1.69
CA VAL A 75 -0.63 -0.60 2.52
C VAL A 75 -0.38 -1.39 3.80
N LEU A 76 -0.56 -0.69 4.91
CA LEU A 76 -0.44 -1.18 6.28
C LEU A 76 -1.84 -1.41 6.85
N GLY A 77 -1.98 -2.35 7.79
CA GLY A 77 -3.26 -2.62 8.43
C GLY A 77 -3.34 -3.99 9.12
N ASP A 78 -2.45 -4.91 8.76
CA ASP A 78 -2.41 -6.26 9.33
C ASP A 78 -2.16 -6.21 10.84
N GLY A 79 -3.12 -6.72 11.62
CA GLY A 79 -3.11 -6.64 13.08
C GLY A 79 -3.21 -5.21 13.64
N ARG A 80 -3.70 -4.23 12.86
CA ARG A 80 -3.84 -2.82 13.27
C ARG A 80 -5.29 -2.36 13.21
N ASP A 81 -5.62 -1.29 13.94
CA ASP A 81 -7.00 -0.78 14.05
C ASP A 81 -7.57 -0.18 12.77
N ALA A 82 -6.70 0.28 11.88
CA ALA A 82 -7.08 0.95 10.64
C ALA A 82 -5.99 0.79 9.58
N LEU A 83 -6.40 0.96 8.32
CA LEU A 83 -5.48 0.92 7.20
C LEU A 83 -4.73 2.25 7.07
N ALA A 84 -3.45 2.16 6.74
CA ALA A 84 -2.61 3.30 6.43
C ALA A 84 -1.76 3.05 5.18
N ALA A 85 -1.22 4.09 4.57
CA ALA A 85 -0.38 3.97 3.38
C ALA A 85 0.95 4.72 3.52
N MET A 86 2.04 4.06 3.14
CA MET A 86 3.33 4.71 2.89
C MET A 86 3.53 4.79 1.38
N ILE A 87 3.62 6.01 0.85
CA ILE A 87 3.61 6.25 -0.60
C ILE A 87 4.97 6.77 -1.07
N CYS A 88 5.56 6.14 -2.07
CA CYS A 88 6.68 6.69 -2.83
C CYS A 88 6.13 7.46 -4.03
N ILE A 89 6.52 8.73 -4.14
CA ILE A 89 6.18 9.53 -5.31
C ILE A 89 6.92 9.04 -6.55
N ARG A 90 6.30 9.17 -7.72
CA ARG A 90 6.96 8.98 -9.01
C ARG A 90 7.74 10.23 -9.38
N PHE A 91 9.00 10.25 -8.99
CA PHE A 91 9.86 11.42 -9.08
C PHE A 91 9.85 12.05 -10.48
N SER A 92 10.02 11.25 -11.53
CA SER A 92 10.07 11.75 -12.91
C SER A 92 8.82 12.49 -13.40
N ILE A 93 7.64 12.18 -12.84
CA ILE A 93 6.37 12.84 -13.18
C ILE A 93 6.12 14.02 -12.27
N ILE A 94 6.30 13.85 -10.95
CA ILE A 94 6.07 14.93 -10.00
C ILE A 94 7.07 16.07 -10.20
N SER A 95 8.34 15.78 -10.54
CA SER A 95 9.34 16.80 -10.86
C SER A 95 8.89 17.71 -12.00
N LYS A 96 8.39 17.14 -13.10
CA LYS A 96 7.84 17.91 -14.24
C LYS A 96 6.60 18.70 -13.86
N TRP A 97 5.73 18.12 -13.05
CA TRP A 97 4.56 18.80 -12.52
C TRP A 97 4.97 19.99 -11.62
N ALA A 98 5.97 19.80 -10.76
CA ALA A 98 6.50 20.84 -9.88
C ALA A 98 7.11 22.00 -10.67
N GLU A 99 7.93 21.70 -11.69
CA GLU A 99 8.48 22.69 -12.63
C GLU A 99 7.38 23.52 -13.30
N LYS A 100 6.33 22.85 -13.82
CA LYS A 100 5.18 23.52 -14.44
C LYS A 100 4.44 24.45 -13.47
N ASN A 101 4.40 24.09 -12.19
CA ASN A 101 3.79 24.89 -11.12
C ASN A 101 4.78 25.86 -10.45
N ARG A 102 6.00 26.02 -11.00
CA ARG A 102 7.05 26.90 -10.49
C ARG A 102 7.48 26.58 -9.04
N LEU A 103 7.41 25.30 -8.67
CA LEU A 103 7.89 24.80 -7.40
C LEU A 103 9.36 24.41 -7.52
N SER A 104 10.24 25.15 -6.84
CA SER A 104 11.65 24.81 -6.76
C SER A 104 11.88 23.64 -5.81
N PHE A 105 12.61 22.63 -6.25
CA PHE A 105 13.07 21.52 -5.43
C PHE A 105 14.48 21.10 -5.87
N THR A 106 15.21 20.42 -4.99
CA THR A 106 16.60 20.00 -5.24
C THR A 106 16.78 18.49 -5.26
N THR A 107 15.98 17.77 -4.47
CA THR A 107 16.13 16.33 -4.26
C THR A 107 14.76 15.66 -4.19
N TYR A 108 14.75 14.33 -4.27
CA TYR A 108 13.55 13.53 -4.01
C TYR A 108 12.93 13.87 -2.64
N THR A 109 13.77 13.88 -1.59
CA THR A 109 13.30 14.11 -0.23
C THR A 109 12.66 15.49 -0.08
N ASP A 110 13.29 16.52 -0.63
CA ASP A 110 12.73 17.88 -0.67
C ASP A 110 11.36 17.88 -1.37
N LEU A 111 11.28 17.35 -2.59
CA LEU A 111 10.04 17.31 -3.36
C LEU A 111 8.92 16.53 -2.66
N SER A 112 9.24 15.35 -2.11
CA SER A 112 8.28 14.50 -1.38
C SER A 112 7.76 15.15 -0.08
N SER A 113 8.49 16.12 0.47
CA SER A 113 8.09 16.84 1.68
C SER A 113 7.18 18.05 1.42
N ARG A 114 6.99 18.44 0.15
CA ARG A 114 6.28 19.66 -0.22
C ARG A 114 4.78 19.57 0.07
N PRO A 115 4.18 20.58 0.73
CA PRO A 115 2.74 20.62 0.99
C PRO A 115 1.89 20.45 -0.28
N GLU A 116 2.34 20.98 -1.40
CA GLU A 116 1.67 20.90 -2.69
C GLU A 116 1.65 19.46 -3.23
N VAL A 117 2.71 18.68 -2.99
CA VAL A 117 2.78 17.26 -3.36
C VAL A 117 1.89 16.44 -2.43
N TYR A 118 1.88 16.73 -1.13
CA TYR A 118 0.91 16.11 -0.22
C TYR A 118 -0.54 16.40 -0.65
N ALA A 119 -0.87 17.63 -1.02
CA ALA A 119 -2.21 17.99 -1.49
C ALA A 119 -2.57 17.29 -2.81
N LEU A 120 -1.59 17.09 -3.71
CA LEU A 120 -1.78 16.33 -4.94
C LEU A 120 -2.11 14.86 -4.62
N LEU A 121 -1.28 14.20 -3.81
CA LEU A 121 -1.44 12.78 -3.48
C LEU A 121 -2.64 12.53 -2.56
N GLN A 122 -3.02 13.50 -1.72
CA GLN A 122 -4.24 13.41 -0.93
C GLN A 122 -5.46 13.20 -1.82
N LYS A 123 -5.58 13.95 -2.93
CA LYS A 123 -6.69 13.77 -3.88
C LYS A 123 -6.72 12.39 -4.51
N GLU A 124 -5.54 11.82 -4.81
CA GLU A 124 -5.43 10.46 -5.35
C GLU A 124 -5.88 9.41 -4.31
N VAL A 125 -5.51 9.59 -3.04
CA VAL A 125 -5.95 8.73 -1.94
C VAL A 125 -7.47 8.86 -1.71
N GLU A 126 -8.02 10.06 -1.77
CA GLU A 126 -9.48 10.31 -1.66
C GLU A 126 -10.24 9.61 -2.79
N ALA A 127 -9.76 9.73 -4.03
CA ALA A 127 -10.35 9.04 -5.18
C ALA A 127 -10.33 7.52 -5.01
N VAL A 128 -9.23 6.95 -4.51
CA VAL A 128 -9.16 5.51 -4.21
C VAL A 128 -10.11 5.13 -3.08
N ASN A 129 -10.13 5.86 -1.97
CA ASN A 129 -11.01 5.62 -0.82
C ASN A 129 -12.50 5.65 -1.20
N ALA A 130 -12.90 6.51 -2.14
CA ALA A 130 -14.26 6.55 -2.65
C ALA A 130 -14.69 5.24 -3.34
N THR A 131 -13.72 4.45 -3.84
CA THR A 131 -13.97 3.14 -4.47
C THR A 131 -13.86 1.96 -3.51
N LEU A 132 -13.48 2.20 -2.25
CA LEU A 132 -13.26 1.15 -1.24
C LEU A 132 -14.43 1.08 -0.26
N PRO A 133 -14.77 -0.12 0.23
CA PRO A 133 -15.66 -0.27 1.38
C PRO A 133 -15.16 0.56 2.58
N PRO A 134 -16.06 1.12 3.42
CA PRO A 134 -15.66 1.95 4.56
C PRO A 134 -14.57 1.34 5.44
N ALA A 135 -14.69 0.05 5.78
CA ALA A 135 -13.72 -0.70 6.58
C ALA A 135 -12.32 -0.83 5.95
N GLN A 136 -12.21 -0.65 4.63
CA GLN A 136 -10.97 -0.78 3.87
C GLN A 136 -10.41 0.58 3.41
N ARG A 137 -11.01 1.70 3.84
CA ARG A 137 -10.49 3.03 3.50
C ARG A 137 -9.18 3.32 4.24
N ILE A 138 -8.26 3.95 3.54
CA ILE A 138 -7.00 4.45 4.09
C ILE A 138 -7.34 5.59 5.05
N SER A 139 -7.08 5.37 6.33
CA SER A 139 -7.32 6.37 7.40
C SER A 139 -6.21 7.42 7.46
N ARG A 140 -4.98 7.02 7.16
CA ARG A 140 -3.78 7.84 7.24
C ARG A 140 -2.80 7.50 6.14
N PHE A 141 -2.07 8.50 5.64
CA PHE A 141 -0.94 8.22 4.75
C PHE A 141 0.22 9.18 4.99
N LEU A 142 1.38 8.81 4.48
CA LEU A 142 2.54 9.70 4.37
C LEU A 142 3.28 9.48 3.07
N LEU A 143 4.13 10.44 2.70
CA LEU A 143 5.06 10.30 1.58
C LEU A 143 6.43 9.89 2.11
N LEU A 144 6.99 8.80 1.57
CA LEU A 144 8.34 8.36 1.90
C LEU A 144 9.38 9.33 1.33
N TYR A 145 10.51 9.44 2.03
CA TYR A 145 11.64 10.31 1.69
C TYR A 145 12.58 9.72 0.64
N LYS A 146 12.33 8.48 0.21
CA LYS A 146 13.04 7.75 -0.85
C LYS A 146 12.11 6.79 -1.58
N GLU A 147 12.54 6.32 -2.74
CA GLU A 147 11.91 5.17 -3.41
C GLU A 147 12.28 3.85 -2.73
N LEU A 148 11.39 2.86 -2.84
CA LEU A 148 11.70 1.49 -2.44
C LEU A 148 12.63 0.84 -3.47
N ASP A 149 13.66 0.14 -3.01
CA ASP A 149 14.65 -0.49 -3.87
C ASP A 149 14.70 -2.03 -3.65
N ALA A 150 14.87 -2.77 -4.74
CA ALA A 150 15.10 -4.21 -4.70
C ALA A 150 16.49 -4.57 -4.15
N ASP A 151 17.50 -3.71 -4.37
CA ASP A 151 18.85 -3.90 -3.83
C ASP A 151 18.89 -3.68 -2.30
N ASP A 152 18.00 -2.82 -1.79
CA ASP A 152 17.73 -2.68 -0.36
C ASP A 152 16.87 -3.84 0.20
N GLY A 153 16.41 -4.76 -0.65
CA GLY A 153 15.57 -5.89 -0.27
C GLY A 153 14.14 -5.52 0.12
N GLU A 154 13.71 -4.27 -0.12
CA GLU A 154 12.36 -3.76 0.16
C GLU A 154 11.37 -4.26 -0.90
N LEU A 155 11.86 -4.47 -2.12
CA LEU A 155 11.14 -5.07 -3.24
C LEU A 155 11.81 -6.37 -3.70
N THR A 156 11.05 -7.25 -4.34
CA THR A 156 11.63 -8.28 -5.22
C THR A 156 12.11 -7.64 -6.53
N ARG A 157 12.89 -8.37 -7.33
CA ARG A 157 13.26 -7.94 -8.71
C ARG A 157 12.03 -7.71 -9.61
N THR A 158 10.91 -8.36 -9.31
CA THR A 158 9.61 -8.15 -9.96
C THR A 158 8.79 -7.01 -9.34
N ARG A 159 9.39 -6.19 -8.47
CA ARG A 159 8.78 -5.07 -7.75
C ARG A 159 7.63 -5.46 -6.81
N LYS A 160 7.61 -6.71 -6.31
CA LYS A 160 6.69 -7.10 -5.24
C LYS A 160 7.24 -6.64 -3.89
N VAL A 161 6.42 -5.95 -3.09
CA VAL A 161 6.80 -5.48 -1.75
C VAL A 161 7.13 -6.67 -0.83
N ARG A 162 8.28 -6.62 -0.15
CA ARG A 162 8.70 -7.58 0.87
C ARG A 162 8.30 -7.08 2.25
N ARG A 163 7.04 -7.36 2.63
CA ARG A 163 6.38 -6.79 3.83
C ARG A 163 7.15 -7.00 5.14
N SER A 164 7.76 -8.16 5.38
CA SER A 164 8.59 -8.37 6.57
C SER A 164 9.75 -7.37 6.64
N VAL A 165 10.46 -7.18 5.53
CA VAL A 165 11.57 -6.22 5.43
C VAL A 165 11.08 -4.78 5.60
N ILE A 166 9.92 -4.43 5.03
CA ILE A 166 9.31 -3.11 5.25
C ILE A 166 9.00 -2.92 6.74
N ASN A 167 8.33 -3.89 7.38
CA ASN A 167 7.93 -3.80 8.77
C ASN A 167 9.14 -3.62 9.69
N ASP A 168 10.24 -4.31 9.40
CA ASP A 168 11.48 -4.20 10.17
C ASP A 168 12.19 -2.87 9.92
N LYS A 169 12.44 -2.51 8.64
CA LYS A 169 13.20 -1.31 8.28
C LYS A 169 12.49 -0.01 8.63
N TYR A 170 11.17 0.01 8.52
CA TYR A 170 10.35 1.20 8.72
C TYR A 170 9.53 1.12 10.01
N ALA A 171 9.92 0.26 10.96
CA ALA A 171 9.23 0.07 12.23
C ALA A 171 8.92 1.39 12.94
N ASP A 172 9.89 2.30 13.03
CA ASP A 172 9.70 3.60 13.69
C ASP A 172 8.67 4.49 12.98
N ILE A 173 8.63 4.44 11.65
CA ILE A 173 7.68 5.18 10.84
C ILE A 173 6.28 4.58 11.01
N ILE A 174 6.17 3.26 10.93
CA ILE A 174 4.92 2.53 11.12
C ILE A 174 4.36 2.78 12.52
N ASN A 175 5.20 2.67 13.54
CA ASN A 175 4.84 2.97 14.93
C ASN A 175 4.47 4.45 15.11
N GLY A 176 5.10 5.37 14.37
CA GLY A 176 4.73 6.78 14.36
C GLY A 176 3.33 7.03 13.79
N ILE A 177 2.99 6.38 12.67
CA ILE A 177 1.66 6.45 12.04
C ILE A 177 0.58 5.99 13.03
N TYR A 178 0.77 4.80 13.61
CA TYR A 178 -0.19 4.18 14.53
C TYR A 178 -0.17 4.81 15.92
N GLY A 179 0.94 5.45 16.32
CA GLY A 179 1.09 6.17 17.58
C GLY A 179 0.45 7.57 17.59
N GLY A 180 -0.32 7.93 16.57
CA GLY A 180 -1.06 9.21 16.57
C GLY A 180 -0.26 10.42 16.07
N LYS A 181 1.01 10.26 15.68
CA LYS A 181 1.88 11.41 15.36
C LYS A 181 1.46 12.08 14.04
N SER A 182 1.48 13.41 14.01
CA SER A 182 1.29 14.22 12.80
C SER A 182 2.60 14.41 12.01
N GLU A 183 3.75 14.26 12.67
CA GLU A 183 5.07 14.30 12.05
C GLU A 183 5.99 13.21 12.65
N ILE A 184 6.79 12.59 11.80
CA ILE A 184 7.74 11.54 12.17
C ILE A 184 9.15 11.96 11.76
N PRO A 185 10.08 12.17 12.71
CA PRO A 185 11.46 12.46 12.38
C PRO A 185 12.13 11.23 11.79
N VAL A 186 12.91 11.43 10.73
CA VAL A 186 13.77 10.43 10.12
C VAL A 186 15.18 10.96 10.11
N ASP A 187 16.11 10.18 10.64
CA ASP A 187 17.54 10.42 10.59
C ASP A 187 18.21 9.09 10.20
N THR A 188 18.51 8.95 8.91
CA THR A 188 19.04 7.70 8.34
C THR A 188 20.10 7.99 7.29
N THR A 189 20.90 6.99 6.97
CA THR A 189 21.87 7.06 5.86
C THR A 189 21.39 6.16 4.75
N ILE A 190 21.07 6.74 3.59
CA ILE A 190 20.77 5.99 2.37
C ILE A 190 22.07 5.74 1.64
N ARG A 191 22.26 4.51 1.17
CA ARG A 191 23.29 4.17 0.18
C ARG A 191 22.65 4.18 -1.21
N PHE A 192 23.19 4.98 -2.12
CA PHE A 192 22.74 5.03 -3.51
C PHE A 192 23.42 3.94 -4.34
N GLN A 193 22.84 3.66 -5.51
CA GLN A 193 23.34 2.65 -6.45
C GLN A 193 24.74 2.96 -6.98
N ASP A 194 25.15 4.22 -7.00
CA ASP A 194 26.51 4.65 -7.36
C ASP A 194 27.53 4.44 -6.22
N GLY A 195 27.12 3.85 -5.10
CA GLY A 195 27.94 3.57 -3.94
C GLY A 195 28.08 4.74 -2.96
N THR A 196 27.58 5.93 -3.32
CA THR A 196 27.58 7.08 -2.41
C THR A 196 26.61 6.86 -1.25
N SER A 197 26.87 7.50 -0.12
CA SER A 197 25.99 7.47 1.04
C SER A 197 25.61 8.88 1.45
N GLN A 198 24.31 9.14 1.59
CA GLN A 198 23.80 10.43 2.02
C GLN A 198 22.99 10.26 3.30
N ARG A 199 23.37 11.03 4.32
CA ARG A 199 22.55 11.17 5.51
C ARG A 199 21.34 12.03 5.19
N ILE A 200 20.16 11.49 5.43
CA ILE A 200 18.89 12.17 5.30
C ILE A 200 18.35 12.44 6.70
N ARG A 201 18.16 13.73 6.96
CA ARG A 201 17.43 14.21 8.13
C ARG A 201 16.21 14.97 7.65
N THR A 202 15.03 14.42 7.88
CA THR A 202 13.76 15.01 7.43
C THR A 202 12.64 14.72 8.43
N ARG A 203 11.49 15.37 8.25
CA ARG A 203 10.25 15.05 8.97
C ARG A 203 9.19 14.64 7.97
N LEU A 204 8.64 13.45 8.17
CA LEU A 204 7.53 12.95 7.35
C LEU A 204 6.23 13.44 7.97
N LYS A 205 5.45 14.18 7.19
CA LYS A 205 4.10 14.58 7.58
C LYS A 205 3.17 13.37 7.43
N VAL A 206 2.36 13.12 8.44
CA VAL A 206 1.27 12.15 8.39
C VAL A 206 -0.02 12.92 8.11
N VAL A 207 -0.73 12.53 7.06
CA VAL A 207 -2.01 13.11 6.68
C VAL A 207 -3.12 12.21 7.19
N ASP A 208 -4.00 12.77 8.01
CA ASP A 208 -5.26 12.16 8.43
C ASP A 208 -6.32 12.35 7.33
N MET A 209 -6.95 11.26 6.91
CA MET A 209 -7.98 11.28 5.88
C MET A 209 -9.39 11.53 6.44
N GLY A 210 -9.54 11.74 7.75
CA GLY A 210 -10.85 11.85 8.42
C GLY A 210 -11.62 10.53 8.53
N HIS A 211 -11.14 9.46 7.89
CA HIS A 211 -11.68 8.11 7.96
C HIS A 211 -11.07 7.36 9.14
N SER A 212 -11.23 7.87 10.36
CA SER A 212 -11.02 7.03 11.54
C SER A 212 -12.27 6.16 11.70
N ALA A 213 -12.11 4.85 11.86
CA ALA A 213 -13.21 3.91 12.15
C ALA A 213 -13.88 4.16 13.53
N ARG A 214 -13.82 5.39 14.05
CA ARG A 214 -14.57 5.90 15.21
C ARG A 214 -15.99 6.37 14.83
N MET A 215 -16.41 6.29 13.56
CA MET A 215 -17.61 7.00 13.10
C MET A 215 -18.67 6.17 12.35
N GLU A 216 -18.68 4.84 12.45
CA GLU A 216 -19.78 4.01 11.92
C GLU A 216 -20.25 2.95 12.94
N ALA A 217 -20.32 3.36 14.21
CA ALA A 217 -21.09 2.65 15.24
C ALA A 217 -22.18 3.59 15.76
N ALA A 218 -23.00 4.13 14.85
CA ALA A 218 -24.26 4.81 15.14
C ALA A 218 -24.97 5.15 13.82
N GLU A 219 -25.77 4.22 13.29
CA GLU A 219 -27.21 4.41 13.03
C GLU A 219 -27.87 3.06 12.69
#